data_AF-A0A933CTB0-F1
#
_entry.id   AF-A0A933CTB0-F1
#
_cell.length_a   1.000
_cell.length_b   1.000
_cell.length_c   1.000
_cell.angle_alpha   90.00
_cell.angle_beta   90.00
_cell.angle_gamma   90.00
#
_symmetry.space_group_name_H-M   'P 1'
#
loop_
_entity.id
_entity.type
_entity.pdbx_description
1 polymer ?
#
loop_
_entity_poly.entity_id
_entity_poly.type
_entity_poly.pdbx_seq_one_letter_code
_entity_poly.pdbx_strand_id
1 'polypeptide(L)'
;MAGRPPTALCFGCHAAGETNSPEIKKIRTYGEKGQEIPWKRVWRLPSHVYFPHRVHVTVAQLKCQTCHGPMETLDRPPTRPLRKLTMDDCIDCHQKRELAKNKEEKVAHGTKVAGRPLSIDCNTCHR
;
A
#
# COMPACT_ATOMS: atom_id res chain seq x y z
N MET A 1 7.48 -0.78 -1.58
CA MET A 1 7.42 0.59 -1.00
C MET A 1 5.97 0.89 -0.69
N ALA A 2 5.69 1.41 0.50
CA ALA A 2 4.40 1.96 0.85
C ALA A 2 4.67 3.20 1.69
N GLY A 3 4.24 4.35 1.19
CA GLY A 3 4.68 5.63 1.73
C GLY A 3 4.45 6.70 0.69
N ARG A 4 4.22 7.89 1.19
CA ARG A 4 4.08 9.07 0.37
C ARG A 4 5.47 9.59 -0.02
N PRO A 5 5.69 10.00 -1.28
CA PRO A 5 6.98 10.58 -1.65
C PRO A 5 7.24 11.88 -0.88
N PRO A 6 8.49 12.17 -0.51
CA PRO A 6 8.87 13.45 0.04
C PRO A 6 8.73 14.55 -1.02
N THR A 7 8.54 15.79 -0.58
CA THR A 7 8.35 16.93 -1.47
C THR A 7 9.59 17.18 -2.32
N ALA A 8 10.78 16.90 -1.79
CA ALA A 8 12.05 16.98 -2.51
C ALA A 8 12.08 16.12 -3.79
N LEU A 9 11.42 14.97 -3.81
CA LEU A 9 11.35 14.12 -5.00
C LEU A 9 10.60 14.83 -6.14
N CYS A 10 9.49 15.50 -5.81
CA CYS A 10 8.71 16.28 -6.77
C CYS A 10 9.50 17.53 -7.20
N PHE A 11 10.12 18.21 -6.25
CA PHE A 11 10.87 19.44 -6.49
C PHE A 11 12.09 19.20 -7.39
N GLY A 12 12.75 18.04 -7.30
CA GLY A 12 13.90 17.71 -8.15
C GLY A 12 13.65 17.86 -9.66
N CYS A 13 12.45 17.53 -10.13
CA CYS A 13 12.06 17.74 -11.53
C CYS A 13 11.29 19.06 -11.74
N HIS A 14 10.52 19.52 -10.75
CA HIS A 14 9.64 20.68 -10.87
C HIS A 14 10.25 22.01 -10.40
N ALA A 15 11.55 22.06 -10.08
CA ALA A 15 12.24 23.26 -9.63
C ALA A 15 12.31 24.37 -10.70
N ALA A 16 12.63 24.01 -11.95
CA ALA A 16 13.00 24.97 -13.00
C ALA A 16 11.87 25.32 -14.00
N GLY A 17 10.64 24.81 -13.82
CA GLY A 17 9.58 24.93 -14.84
C GLY A 17 8.51 25.97 -14.51
N GLU A 18 8.50 27.11 -15.20
CA GLU A 18 7.34 28.03 -15.25
C GLU A 18 6.21 27.40 -16.06
N THR A 19 5.44 26.55 -15.41
CA THR A 19 4.18 26.07 -15.98
C THR A 19 3.04 26.95 -15.50
N ASN A 20 2.03 27.13 -16.35
CA ASN A 20 0.77 27.79 -15.97
C ASN A 20 -0.10 26.95 -15.01
N SER A 21 0.34 25.75 -14.59
CA SER A 21 -0.42 24.92 -13.66
C SER A 21 -0.32 25.45 -12.23
N PRO A 22 -1.47 25.72 -11.56
CA PRO A 22 -1.47 26.13 -10.16
C PRO A 22 -0.93 25.06 -9.19
N GLU A 23 -0.94 23.78 -9.57
CA GLU A 23 -0.46 22.65 -8.78
C GLU A 23 1.07 22.58 -8.75
N ILE A 24 1.72 22.84 -9.88
CA ILE A 24 3.18 22.90 -9.96
C ILE A 24 3.71 24.10 -9.14
N LYS A 25 2.99 25.23 -9.14
CA LYS A 25 3.31 26.36 -8.27
C LYS A 25 3.30 25.99 -6.78
N LYS A 26 2.37 25.11 -6.35
CA LYS A 26 2.35 24.60 -4.96
C LYS A 26 3.58 23.75 -4.66
N ILE A 27 3.93 22.80 -5.53
CA ILE A 27 5.11 21.95 -5.35
C ILE A 27 6.37 22.80 -5.20
N ARG A 28 6.54 23.81 -6.05
CA ARG A 28 7.66 24.75 -5.97
C ARG A 28 7.66 25.50 -4.64
N THR A 29 6.53 26.08 -4.25
CA THR A 29 6.40 26.84 -2.99
C THR A 29 6.82 26.00 -1.78
N TYR A 30 6.38 24.74 -1.71
CA TYR A 30 6.78 23.84 -0.62
C TYR A 30 8.25 23.41 -0.74
N GLY A 31 8.71 23.09 -1.96
CA GLY A 31 10.09 22.69 -2.23
C GLY A 31 11.13 23.76 -1.90
N GLU A 32 10.90 25.00 -2.32
CA GLU A 32 11.77 26.16 -2.02
C GLU A 32 11.85 26.46 -0.52
N LYS A 33 10.72 26.26 0.20
CA LYS A 33 10.68 26.43 1.66
C LYS A 33 11.26 25.23 2.42
N GLY A 34 11.66 24.15 1.73
CA GLY A 34 12.06 22.90 2.36
C GLY A 34 10.95 22.27 3.21
N GLN A 35 9.68 22.57 2.91
CA GLN A 35 8.52 22.10 3.66
C GLN A 35 7.86 20.91 2.96
N GLU A 36 7.30 20.00 3.75
CA GLU A 36 6.53 18.89 3.22
C GLU A 36 5.10 19.31 2.85
N ILE A 37 4.62 18.86 1.69
CA ILE A 37 3.23 19.03 1.28
C ILE A 37 2.32 18.34 2.33
N PRO A 38 1.30 19.03 2.87
CA PRO A 38 0.44 18.51 3.93
C PRO A 38 -0.65 17.58 3.36
N TRP A 39 -0.23 16.41 2.86
CA TRP A 39 -1.15 15.47 2.23
C TRP A 39 -2.15 14.87 3.21
N LYS A 40 -3.42 14.83 2.81
CA LYS A 40 -4.48 14.14 3.54
C LYS A 40 -4.43 12.64 3.30
N ARG A 41 -4.20 11.87 4.37
CA ARG A 41 -4.22 10.40 4.30
C ARG A 41 -5.64 9.87 4.18
N VAL A 42 -5.91 9.15 3.09
CA VAL A 42 -7.22 8.57 2.75
C VAL A 42 -7.39 7.13 3.25
N TRP A 43 -6.39 6.26 3.08
CA TRP A 43 -6.40 4.89 3.63
C TRP A 43 -5.91 4.89 5.07
N ARG A 44 -6.78 4.47 5.99
CA ARG A 44 -6.48 4.31 7.42
C ARG A 44 -7.07 3.00 7.91
N LEU A 45 -6.23 2.20 8.56
CA LEU A 45 -6.67 1.10 9.42
C LEU A 45 -6.70 1.62 10.87
N PRO A 46 -7.45 0.97 11.78
CA PRO A 46 -7.40 1.28 13.19
C PRO A 46 -5.97 1.20 13.73
N SER A 47 -5.63 2.03 14.72
CA SER A 47 -4.25 2.15 15.24
C SER A 47 -3.72 0.88 15.89
N HIS A 48 -4.62 0.06 16.44
CA HIS A 48 -4.28 -1.24 17.03
C HIS A 48 -4.01 -2.32 15.99
N VAL A 49 -4.12 -2.03 14.68
CA VAL A 49 -3.86 -3.01 13.61
C VAL A 49 -2.45 -2.81 13.08
N TYR A 50 -1.62 -3.85 13.21
CA TYR A 50 -0.29 -3.91 12.62
C TYR A 50 -0.34 -4.47 11.20
N PHE A 51 -0.05 -3.61 10.21
CA PHE A 51 -0.11 -3.96 8.78
C PHE A 51 1.19 -3.64 8.04
N PRO A 52 2.16 -4.58 7.98
CA PRO A 52 3.39 -4.39 7.22
C PRO A 52 3.15 -4.63 5.72
N HIS A 53 3.35 -3.62 4.87
CA HIS A 53 3.14 -3.79 3.41
C HIS A 53 4.12 -4.78 2.77
N ARG A 54 5.34 -4.92 3.32
CA ARG A 54 6.39 -5.80 2.77
C ARG A 54 5.94 -7.26 2.67
N VAL A 55 5.27 -7.79 3.69
CA VAL A 55 4.86 -9.21 3.67
C VAL A 55 3.78 -9.46 2.61
N HIS A 56 2.92 -8.48 2.37
CA HIS A 56 1.82 -8.59 1.41
C HIS A 56 2.32 -8.41 -0.04
N VAL A 57 3.14 -7.39 -0.28
CA VAL A 57 3.58 -7.03 -1.65
C VAL A 57 4.82 -7.83 -2.08
N THR A 58 5.81 -7.96 -1.19
CA THR A 58 7.10 -8.58 -1.57
C THR A 58 7.08 -10.09 -1.35
N VAL A 59 6.55 -10.57 -0.22
CA VAL A 59 6.57 -12.00 0.13
C VAL A 59 5.39 -12.73 -0.50
N ALA A 60 4.17 -12.23 -0.33
CA ALA A 60 2.95 -12.84 -0.87
C ALA A 60 2.62 -12.39 -2.30
N GLN A 61 3.40 -11.47 -2.88
CA GLN A 61 3.27 -10.99 -4.26
C GLN A 61 1.85 -10.52 -4.63
N LEU A 62 1.15 -9.89 -3.68
CA LEU A 62 -0.18 -9.36 -3.92
C LEU A 62 -0.11 -8.11 -4.81
N LYS A 63 -1.01 -8.04 -5.79
CA LYS A 63 -1.19 -6.85 -6.62
C LYS A 63 -1.77 -5.70 -5.80
N CYS A 64 -1.35 -4.46 -6.07
CA CYS A 64 -1.84 -3.26 -5.39
C CYS A 64 -3.37 -3.14 -5.46
N GLN A 65 -3.94 -3.49 -6.63
CA GLN A 65 -5.36 -3.41 -6.94
C GLN A 65 -6.22 -4.28 -6.02
N THR A 66 -5.67 -5.37 -5.50
CA THR A 66 -6.38 -6.26 -4.58
C THR A 66 -6.86 -5.52 -3.33
N CYS A 67 -6.08 -4.56 -2.83
CA CYS A 67 -6.39 -3.83 -1.61
C CYS A 67 -6.82 -2.37 -1.89
N HIS A 68 -6.21 -1.72 -2.88
CA HIS A 68 -6.43 -0.29 -3.15
C HIS A 68 -7.42 -0.01 -4.27
N GLY A 69 -7.87 -1.02 -5.02
CA GLY A 69 -8.67 -0.84 -6.24
C GLY A 69 -7.83 -0.35 -7.42
N PRO A 70 -8.47 -0.07 -8.58
CA PRO A 70 -7.79 0.36 -9.80
C PRO A 70 -7.31 1.82 -9.69
N MET A 71 -6.28 2.06 -8.88
CA MET A 71 -5.72 3.40 -8.66
C MET A 71 -5.10 4.00 -9.92
N GLU A 72 -4.58 3.14 -10.80
CA GLU A 72 -3.95 3.51 -12.06
C GLU A 72 -4.91 4.13 -13.08
N THR A 73 -6.22 3.96 -12.92
CA THR A 73 -7.23 4.52 -13.82
C THR A 73 -7.72 5.89 -13.37
N LEU A 74 -7.15 6.46 -12.29
CA LEU A 74 -7.58 7.74 -11.74
C LEU A 74 -6.66 8.88 -12.18
N ASP A 75 -7.24 9.92 -12.78
CA ASP A 75 -6.50 11.15 -13.14
C ASP A 75 -6.24 12.06 -11.93
N ARG A 76 -6.93 11.81 -10.81
CA ARG A 76 -6.81 12.60 -9.58
C ARG A 76 -6.85 11.71 -8.34
N PRO A 77 -6.15 12.08 -7.26
CA PRO A 77 -6.22 11.33 -6.01
C PRO A 77 -7.67 11.21 -5.49
N PRO A 78 -8.11 10.03 -5.07
CA PRO A 78 -9.47 9.86 -4.60
C PRO A 78 -9.67 10.53 -3.24
N THR A 79 -10.87 11.05 -2.99
CA THR A 79 -11.22 11.70 -1.72
C THR A 79 -11.56 10.70 -0.61
N ARG A 80 -11.89 9.46 -0.98
CA ARG A 80 -12.23 8.33 -0.11
C ARG A 80 -11.57 7.05 -0.62
N PRO A 81 -11.32 6.05 0.22
CA PRO A 81 -10.77 4.77 -0.24
C PRO A 81 -11.67 4.14 -1.31
N LEU A 82 -11.08 3.65 -2.40
CA LEU A 82 -11.82 2.90 -3.43
C LEU A 82 -12.36 1.58 -2.87
N ARG A 83 -11.61 0.98 -1.94
CA ARG A 83 -12.01 -0.18 -1.15
C ARG A 83 -11.72 0.10 0.32
N LYS A 84 -12.70 -0.18 1.19
CA LYS A 84 -12.52 -0.17 2.64
C LYS A 84 -12.20 -1.59 3.07
N LEU A 85 -11.06 -1.76 3.75
CA LEU A 85 -10.67 -3.05 4.30
C LEU A 85 -11.28 -3.22 5.70
N THR A 86 -11.93 -4.36 5.91
CA THR A 86 -12.43 -4.81 7.21
C THR A 86 -11.60 -5.97 7.75
N MET A 87 -11.89 -6.41 8.98
CA MET A 87 -11.27 -7.61 9.54
C MET A 87 -11.58 -8.85 8.69
N ASP A 88 -12.81 -8.98 8.21
CA ASP A 88 -13.24 -10.11 7.37
C ASP A 88 -12.44 -10.20 6.08
N ASP A 89 -12.15 -9.06 5.43
CA ASP A 89 -11.29 -9.04 4.24
C ASP A 89 -9.91 -9.68 4.49
N CYS A 90 -9.34 -9.43 5.68
CA CYS A 90 -8.05 -9.96 6.08
C CYS A 90 -8.14 -11.47 6.35
N ILE A 91 -9.11 -11.90 7.17
CA ILE A 91 -9.30 -13.30 7.57
C ILE A 91 -9.61 -14.16 6.34
N ASP A 92 -10.57 -13.74 5.52
CA ASP A 92 -10.98 -14.45 4.31
C ASP A 92 -9.81 -14.63 3.34
N CYS A 93 -9.02 -13.58 3.13
CA CYS A 93 -7.88 -13.63 2.24
C CYS A 93 -6.81 -14.60 2.77
N HIS A 94 -6.50 -14.54 4.07
CA HIS A 94 -5.53 -15.42 4.71
C HIS A 94 -5.97 -16.89 4.65
N GLN A 95 -7.24 -17.19 4.96
CA GLN A 95 -7.80 -18.54 4.85
C GLN A 95 -7.76 -19.08 3.43
N LYS A 96 -8.22 -18.31 2.44
CA LYS A 96 -8.22 -18.74 1.02
C LYS A 96 -6.81 -19.04 0.53
N ARG A 97 -5.83 -18.24 0.92
CA ARG A 97 -4.41 -18.42 0.55
C ARG A 97 -3.80 -19.64 1.22
N GLU A 98 -4.16 -19.91 2.48
CA GLU A 98 -3.71 -21.12 3.18
C GLU A 98 -4.27 -22.39 2.52
N LEU A 99 -5.56 -22.37 2.15
CA LEU A 99 -6.18 -23.47 1.40
C LEU A 99 -5.54 -23.65 0.00
N ALA A 100 -5.18 -22.56 -0.68
CA ALA A 100 -4.50 -22.62 -1.97
C ALA A 100 -3.10 -23.25 -1.84
N LYS A 101 -2.31 -22.84 -0.83
CA LYS A 101 -1.01 -23.47 -0.53
C LYS A 101 -1.16 -24.95 -0.26
N ASN A 102 -2.12 -25.36 0.55
CA ASN A 102 -2.36 -26.77 0.88
C ASN A 102 -2.80 -27.62 -0.33
N LYS A 103 -3.34 -26.99 -1.39
CA LYS A 103 -3.63 -27.66 -2.67
C LYS A 103 -2.38 -27.77 -3.54
N GLU A 104 -1.55 -26.73 -3.59
CA GLU A 104 -0.30 -26.69 -4.38
C GLU A 104 0.77 -27.63 -3.79
N GLU A 105 0.87 -27.69 -2.45
CA GLU A 105 1.82 -28.57 -1.74
C GLU A 105 1.51 -30.07 -1.95
N LYS A 106 0.26 -30.41 -2.31
CA LYS A 106 -0.14 -31.77 -2.68
C LYS A 106 0.21 -32.13 -4.14
N VAL A 107 0.70 -31.20 -4.96
CA VAL A 107 0.83 -31.39 -6.43
C VAL A 107 2.27 -31.35 -6.94
N ALA A 108 3.27 -30.73 -6.29
CA ALA A 108 4.62 -30.74 -6.85
C ALA A 108 5.79 -30.60 -5.85
N HIS A 109 6.88 -31.26 -6.24
CA HIS A 109 8.18 -31.40 -5.59
C HIS A 109 8.88 -30.08 -5.22
N GLY A 110 9.44 -30.05 -3.99
CA GLY A 110 10.80 -29.58 -3.70
C GLY A 110 11.15 -28.11 -3.97
N THR A 111 10.95 -27.24 -2.98
CA THR A 111 11.97 -26.36 -2.36
C THR A 111 11.27 -25.56 -1.26
N LYS A 112 11.62 -25.84 0.00
CA LYS A 112 11.00 -25.21 1.18
C LYS A 112 11.53 -23.79 1.34
N VAL A 113 10.80 -22.79 0.88
CA VAL A 113 10.99 -21.41 1.36
C VAL A 113 10.37 -21.34 2.75
N ALA A 114 11.21 -21.29 3.78
CA ALA A 114 10.80 -21.17 5.18
C ALA A 114 10.04 -19.85 5.40
N GLY A 115 8.72 -19.89 5.25
CA GLY A 115 7.81 -18.80 5.57
C GLY A 115 6.95 -19.17 6.76
N ARG A 116 6.84 -18.29 7.76
CA ARG A 116 5.84 -18.41 8.83
C ARG A 116 4.46 -18.73 8.25
N PRO A 117 3.65 -19.58 8.91
CA PRO A 117 2.30 -19.88 8.45
C PRO A 117 1.48 -18.60 8.31
N LEU A 118 0.55 -18.58 7.34
CA LEU A 118 -0.40 -17.48 7.25
C LEU A 118 -1.27 -17.54 8.50
N SER A 119 -1.15 -16.52 9.33
CA SER A 119 -1.84 -16.47 10.61
C SER A 119 -3.17 -15.74 10.46
N ILE A 120 -4.23 -16.32 11.01
CA ILE A 120 -5.50 -15.64 11.31
C ILE A 120 -5.64 -15.35 12.80
N ASP A 121 -4.57 -15.57 13.58
CA ASP A 121 -4.55 -15.25 14.99
C ASP A 121 -4.64 -13.73 15.20
N CYS A 122 -5.56 -13.32 16.06
CA CYS A 122 -5.84 -11.92 16.36
C CYS A 122 -4.58 -11.19 16.83
N ASN A 123 -3.74 -11.79 17.67
CA ASN A 123 -2.55 -11.14 18.21
C ASN A 123 -1.44 -10.92 17.16
N THR A 124 -1.52 -11.60 16.02
CA THR A 124 -0.59 -11.36 14.91
C THR A 124 -0.91 -10.03 14.21
N CYS A 125 -2.19 -9.68 14.14
CA CYS A 125 -2.69 -8.48 13.47
C CYS A 125 -2.91 -7.32 14.43
N HIS A 126 -3.16 -7.60 15.71
CA HIS A 126 -3.45 -6.62 16.74
C HIS A 126 -2.22 -6.38 17.64
N ARG A 127 -1.90 -5.11 17.89
CA ARG A 127 -0.84 -4.68 18.82
C ARG A 127 -1.31 -3.50 19.66
#